data_AF-A0A2V8VDT6-F1
#
_entry.id   AF-A0A2V8VDT6-F1
#
_cell.length_a   1.000
_cell.length_b   1.000
_cell.length_c   1.000
_cell.angle_alpha   90.00
_cell.angle_beta   90.00
_cell.angle_gamma   90.00
#
_symmetry.space_group_name_H-M   'P 1'
#
loop_
_entity.id
_entity.type
_entity.pdbx_description
1 polymer ?
#
loop_
_entity_poly.entity_id
_entity_poly.type
_entity_poly.pdbx_seq_one_letter_code
_entity_poly.pdbx_strand_id
1 'polypeptide(L)'
;MRSRAAGRSGFPVLLATAGGLLLALGWAPPAAADQAASKNNEGNRLYEQEKFDEALRMYVDAQASRPGAPQLHYNIGNVLFRKKEYDKAIEEYRRAQASPDPVLSQAATFNRGNALLMQGRPEEAIQAYVQALRARPDDTDAKRNLEIALRLLDQKKKQQQQQKQQEQKQDPNKNPQQPQQGAGGGRPPQQKKSGEMTEEEARQVLEALQQEEKEGIKKHARGMAGDRRQPDQDW
;
A
#
# COMPACT_ATOMS: atom_id res chain seq x y z
N MET A 1 40.64 -66.14 48.89
CA MET A 1 39.25 -66.19 48.34
C MET A 1 38.91 -64.81 47.78
N ARG A 2 38.57 -64.76 46.48
CA ARG A 2 37.75 -63.78 45.68
C ARG A 2 37.80 -62.29 46.08
N SER A 3 37.97 -61.28 45.22
CA SER A 3 37.46 -61.10 43.85
C SER A 3 38.11 -59.86 43.18
N ARG A 4 38.18 -59.87 41.84
CA ARG A 4 38.52 -58.74 40.93
C ARG A 4 37.43 -57.66 40.92
N ALA A 5 37.79 -56.41 40.66
CA ALA A 5 37.08 -55.54 39.70
C ALA A 5 37.92 -54.32 39.29
N ALA A 6 37.97 -54.07 37.98
CA ALA A 6 38.63 -52.96 37.32
C ALA A 6 37.71 -51.72 37.26
N GLY A 7 38.25 -50.53 37.48
CA GLY A 7 37.58 -49.24 37.27
C GLY A 7 38.16 -48.52 36.04
N ARG A 8 37.34 -48.35 35.01
CA ARG A 8 37.67 -47.70 33.73
C ARG A 8 37.68 -46.17 33.86
N SER A 9 38.59 -45.59 33.09
CA SER A 9 38.76 -44.18 32.70
C SER A 9 37.49 -43.46 32.21
N GLY A 10 37.33 -42.19 32.61
CA GLY A 10 36.44 -41.22 31.97
C GLY A 10 36.94 -39.79 32.21
N PHE A 11 37.48 -39.16 31.18
CA PHE A 11 37.75 -37.72 31.14
C PHE A 11 36.43 -36.97 30.85
N PRO A 12 36.12 -35.85 31.51
CA PRO A 12 35.08 -34.95 31.01
C PRO A 12 35.69 -34.04 29.93
N VAL A 13 35.32 -34.30 28.67
CA VAL A 13 35.39 -33.30 27.59
C VAL A 13 34.08 -32.52 27.63
N LEU A 14 34.13 -31.24 27.98
CA LEU A 14 33.03 -30.31 27.75
C LEU A 14 33.60 -29.03 27.13
N LEU A 15 33.69 -29.06 25.80
CA LEU A 15 33.93 -27.92 24.93
C LEU A 15 32.98 -28.07 23.75
N ALA A 16 31.95 -27.22 23.68
CA ALA A 16 31.28 -26.89 22.44
C ALA A 16 30.45 -25.62 22.63
N THR A 17 31.09 -24.47 22.37
CA THR A 17 30.43 -23.26 21.88
C THR A 17 29.78 -23.55 20.52
N ALA A 18 28.49 -23.26 20.38
CA ALA A 18 27.86 -22.96 19.09
C ALA A 18 26.60 -22.12 19.42
N GLY A 19 26.49 -20.84 19.07
CA GLY A 19 26.80 -20.32 17.74
C GLY A 19 25.73 -20.76 16.74
N GLY A 20 24.45 -20.73 17.13
CA GLY A 20 23.33 -21.05 16.25
C GLY A 20 22.80 -19.80 15.56
N LEU A 21 23.37 -19.49 14.38
CA LEU A 21 22.75 -18.58 13.42
C LEU A 21 21.51 -19.30 12.85
N LEU A 22 20.34 -19.08 13.47
CA LEU A 22 19.08 -19.66 12.98
C LEU A 22 18.51 -18.82 11.84
N LEU A 23 18.83 -19.22 10.60
CA LEU A 23 18.01 -18.93 9.43
C LEU A 23 16.71 -19.74 9.53
N ALA A 24 15.79 -19.31 10.40
CA ALA A 24 14.43 -19.83 10.44
C ALA A 24 13.52 -18.84 9.70
N LEU A 25 13.15 -19.19 8.46
CA LEU A 25 12.05 -18.56 7.75
C LEU A 25 10.74 -18.89 8.48
N GLY A 26 10.41 -18.12 9.52
CA GLY A 26 9.05 -18.03 10.05
C GLY A 26 8.81 -18.40 11.51
N TRP A 27 9.80 -18.86 12.29
CA TRP A 27 9.62 -19.06 13.73
C TRP A 27 10.32 -17.97 14.54
N ALA A 28 9.54 -16.99 14.98
CA ALA A 28 9.98 -16.02 15.98
C ALA A 28 9.64 -16.57 17.38
N PRO A 29 10.60 -16.61 18.33
CA PRO A 29 10.32 -17.05 19.69
C PRO A 29 9.29 -16.13 20.35
N PRO A 30 8.44 -16.63 21.26
CA PRO A 30 7.35 -15.85 21.89
C PRO A 30 7.82 -14.51 22.47
N ALA A 31 8.96 -14.51 23.18
CA ALA A 31 9.54 -13.29 23.75
C ALA A 31 9.90 -12.22 22.70
N ALA A 32 10.36 -12.62 21.51
CA ALA A 32 10.63 -11.68 20.42
C ALA A 32 9.34 -11.17 19.77
N ALA A 33 8.31 -12.02 19.68
CA ALA A 33 6.99 -11.63 19.20
C ALA A 33 6.31 -10.63 20.15
N ASP A 34 6.41 -10.87 21.47
CA ASP A 34 5.88 -9.99 22.52
C ASP A 34 6.60 -8.64 22.51
N GLN A 35 7.92 -8.64 22.37
CA GLN A 35 8.72 -7.42 22.26
C GLN A 35 8.36 -6.62 21.00
N ALA A 36 8.20 -7.29 19.85
CA ALA A 36 7.80 -6.64 18.60
C ALA A 36 6.40 -6.01 18.72
N ALA A 37 5.45 -6.72 19.33
CA ALA A 37 4.09 -6.21 19.55
C ALA A 37 4.08 -5.00 20.50
N SER A 38 4.85 -5.06 21.60
CA SER A 38 4.98 -3.94 22.54
C SER A 38 5.54 -2.69 21.86
N LYS A 39 6.65 -2.83 21.11
CA LYS A 39 7.25 -1.73 20.35
C LYS A 39 6.32 -1.17 19.27
N ASN A 40 5.58 -2.04 18.57
CA ASN A 40 4.59 -1.60 17.59
C ASN A 40 3.47 -0.77 18.25
N ASN A 41 2.96 -1.20 19.40
CA ASN A 41 1.91 -0.48 20.11
C ASN A 41 2.40 0.87 20.62
N GLU A 42 3.64 0.95 21.11
CA GLU A 42 4.27 2.23 21.47
C GLU A 42 4.45 3.13 20.24
N GLY A 43 4.88 2.57 19.10
CA GLY A 43 4.94 3.28 17.83
C GLY A 43 3.59 3.86 17.41
N ASN A 44 2.50 3.09 17.55
CA ASN A 44 1.13 3.55 17.26
C ASN A 44 0.77 4.75 18.15
N ARG A 45 1.02 4.66 19.45
CA ARG A 45 0.76 5.75 20.40
C ARG A 45 1.55 7.02 20.06
N LEU A 46 2.83 6.88 19.69
CA LEU A 46 3.68 7.99 19.27
C LEU A 46 3.21 8.60 17.94
N TYR A 47 2.73 7.77 17.01
CA TYR A 47 2.15 8.23 15.75
C TYR A 47 0.89 9.07 15.97
N GLU A 48 0.01 8.64 16.87
CA GLU A 48 -1.19 9.39 17.28
C GLU A 48 -0.84 10.74 17.94
N GLN A 49 0.28 10.80 18.66
CA GLN A 49 0.84 12.04 19.23
C GLN A 49 1.61 12.88 18.19
N GLU A 50 1.63 12.48 16.92
CA GLU A 50 2.38 13.12 15.82
C GLU A 50 3.90 13.16 16.01
N LYS A 51 4.44 12.33 16.92
CA LYS A 51 5.88 12.17 17.16
C LYS A 51 6.49 11.19 16.16
N PHE A 52 6.50 11.60 14.89
CA PHE A 52 6.82 10.72 13.76
C PHE A 52 8.22 10.10 13.81
N ASP A 53 9.24 10.84 14.27
CA ASP A 53 10.59 10.30 14.37
C ASP A 53 10.72 9.22 15.45
N GLU A 54 10.06 9.41 16.59
CA GLU A 54 10.03 8.43 17.68
C GLU A 54 9.21 7.20 17.28
N ALA A 55 8.05 7.41 16.65
CA ALA A 55 7.23 6.33 16.11
C ALA A 55 8.00 5.47 15.09
N LEU A 56 8.74 6.11 14.18
CA LEU A 56 9.57 5.42 13.20
C LEU A 56 10.62 4.52 13.87
N ARG A 57 11.31 5.03 14.90
CA ARG A 57 12.29 4.24 15.67
C ARG A 57 11.64 3.01 16.28
N MET A 58 10.47 3.17 16.92
CA MET A 58 9.75 2.04 17.53
C MET A 58 9.33 1.00 16.50
N TYR A 59 8.83 1.40 15.33
CA TYR A 59 8.47 0.45 14.28
C TYR A 59 9.69 -0.26 13.67
N VAL A 60 10.81 0.44 13.46
CA VAL A 60 12.05 -0.17 12.96
C VAL A 60 12.60 -1.17 13.98
N ASP A 61 12.56 -0.84 15.26
CA ASP A 61 12.98 -1.75 16.33
C ASP A 61 12.06 -2.98 16.47
N ALA A 62 10.75 -2.80 16.21
CA ALA A 62 9.79 -3.91 16.12
C ALA A 62 10.11 -4.79 14.90
N GLN A 63 10.47 -4.19 13.77
CA GLN A 63 10.79 -4.90 12.52
C GLN A 63 12.09 -5.70 12.65
N ALA A 64 13.08 -5.20 13.39
CA ALA A 64 14.29 -5.96 13.70
C ALA A 64 13.99 -7.24 14.50
N SER A 65 12.93 -7.22 15.32
CA SER A 65 12.50 -8.36 16.14
C SER A 65 11.60 -9.33 15.36
N ARG A 66 10.83 -8.81 14.40
CA ARG A 66 9.98 -9.60 13.50
C ARG A 66 10.11 -9.11 12.04
N PRO A 67 11.18 -9.54 11.33
CA PRO A 67 11.37 -9.17 9.94
C PRO A 67 10.21 -9.69 9.07
N GLY A 68 9.71 -8.86 8.14
CA GLY A 68 8.70 -9.27 7.17
C GLY A 68 7.25 -9.24 7.64
N ALA A 69 6.97 -8.70 8.82
CA ALA A 69 5.60 -8.43 9.28
C ALA A 69 4.95 -7.30 8.43
N PRO A 70 3.93 -7.58 7.60
CA PRO A 70 3.35 -6.59 6.69
C PRO A 70 2.76 -5.36 7.39
N GLN A 71 2.24 -5.54 8.61
CA GLN A 71 1.69 -4.45 9.41
C GLN A 71 2.76 -3.41 9.81
N LEU A 72 4.01 -3.84 10.02
CA LEU A 72 5.10 -2.92 10.33
C LEU A 72 5.47 -2.09 9.11
N HIS A 73 5.51 -2.70 7.93
CA HIS A 73 5.68 -1.97 6.67
C HIS A 73 4.57 -0.94 6.45
N TYR A 74 3.31 -1.29 6.74
CA TYR A 74 2.19 -0.35 6.64
C TYR A 74 2.35 0.86 7.59
N ASN A 75 2.71 0.59 8.85
CA ASN A 75 2.90 1.62 9.87
C ASN A 75 4.09 2.54 9.57
N ILE A 76 5.21 1.98 9.11
CA ILE A 76 6.38 2.75 8.64
C ILE A 76 5.99 3.60 7.43
N GLY A 77 5.24 3.02 6.48
CA GLY A 77 4.69 3.74 5.33
C GLY A 77 3.85 4.96 5.74
N ASN A 78 2.97 4.81 6.73
CA ASN A 78 2.16 5.92 7.27
C ASN A 78 3.03 7.04 7.86
N VAL A 79 4.05 6.69 8.65
CA VAL A 79 5.00 7.67 9.19
C VAL A 79 5.71 8.42 8.07
N LEU A 80 6.26 7.70 7.09
CA LEU A 80 6.96 8.29 5.95
C LEU A 80 6.06 9.20 5.12
N PHE A 81 4.79 8.81 4.93
CA PHE A 81 3.79 9.63 4.27
C PHE A 81 3.55 10.95 5.01
N ARG A 82 3.37 10.91 6.34
CA ARG A 82 3.23 12.13 7.17
C ARG A 82 4.46 13.03 7.11
N LYS A 83 5.64 12.44 6.98
CA LYS A 83 6.91 13.15 6.77
C LYS A 83 7.14 13.63 5.33
N LYS A 84 6.20 13.38 4.41
CA LYS A 84 6.28 13.70 2.98
C LYS A 84 7.40 12.97 2.23
N GLU A 85 7.94 11.89 2.81
CA GLU A 85 8.92 11.01 2.18
C GLU A 85 8.22 9.99 1.29
N TYR A 86 7.49 10.48 0.28
CA TYR A 86 6.53 9.68 -0.47
C TYR A 86 7.14 8.50 -1.23
N ASP A 87 8.35 8.62 -1.78
CA ASP A 87 9.04 7.50 -2.46
C ASP A 87 9.23 6.31 -1.53
N LYS A 88 9.67 6.59 -0.29
CA LYS A 88 9.89 5.55 0.71
C LYS A 88 8.55 5.00 1.20
N ALA A 89 7.55 5.86 1.39
CA ALA A 89 6.20 5.42 1.76
C ALA A 89 5.61 4.46 0.73
N ILE A 90 5.76 4.75 -0.57
CA ILE A 90 5.29 3.89 -1.67
C ILE A 90 5.93 2.50 -1.60
N GLU A 91 7.23 2.42 -1.33
CA GLU A 91 7.94 1.15 -1.22
C GLU A 91 7.50 0.34 0.00
N GLU A 92 7.32 1.00 1.15
CA GLU A 92 6.84 0.33 2.37
C GLU A 92 5.40 -0.14 2.23
N TYR A 93 4.51 0.68 1.63
CA TYR A 93 3.16 0.22 1.30
C TYR A 93 3.18 -0.94 0.32
N ARG A 94 4.06 -0.94 -0.70
CA ARG A 94 4.21 -2.08 -1.62
C ARG A 94 4.57 -3.37 -0.90
N ARG A 95 5.40 -3.31 0.14
CA ARG A 95 5.71 -4.47 0.98
C ARG A 95 4.51 -4.90 1.82
N ALA A 96 3.77 -3.95 2.39
CA ALA A 96 2.54 -4.23 3.15
C ALA A 96 1.41 -4.83 2.29
N GLN A 97 1.32 -4.45 1.01
CA GLN A 97 0.35 -5.00 0.04
C GLN A 97 0.48 -6.52 -0.14
N ALA A 98 1.66 -7.10 0.11
CA ALA A 98 1.88 -8.55 0.03
C ALA A 98 1.29 -9.32 1.23
N SER A 99 0.63 -8.63 2.17
CA SER A 99 -0.07 -9.27 3.28
C SER A 99 -1.15 -10.25 2.79
N PRO A 100 -1.26 -11.45 3.40
CA PRO A 100 -2.40 -12.34 3.14
C PRO A 100 -3.69 -11.83 3.76
N ASP A 101 -3.63 -10.88 4.71
CA ASP A 101 -4.82 -10.21 5.24
C ASP A 101 -5.38 -9.24 4.18
N PRO A 102 -6.59 -9.50 3.65
CA PRO A 102 -7.18 -8.67 2.60
C PRO A 102 -7.41 -7.23 3.04
N VAL A 103 -7.75 -7.01 4.33
CA VAL A 103 -8.03 -5.67 4.86
C VAL A 103 -6.75 -4.83 4.87
N LEU A 104 -5.66 -5.41 5.36
CA LEU A 104 -4.35 -4.75 5.36
C LEU A 104 -3.81 -4.54 3.94
N SER A 105 -3.89 -5.57 3.09
CA SER A 105 -3.43 -5.50 1.70
C SER A 105 -4.15 -4.38 0.93
N GLN A 106 -5.46 -4.27 1.14
CA GLN A 106 -6.26 -3.20 0.56
C GLN A 106 -5.90 -1.82 1.12
N ALA A 107 -5.81 -1.66 2.45
CA ALA A 107 -5.45 -0.39 3.06
C ALA A 107 -4.08 0.11 2.59
N ALA A 108 -3.11 -0.81 2.48
CA ALA A 108 -1.80 -0.53 1.91
C ALA A 108 -1.89 -0.12 0.43
N THR A 109 -2.77 -0.75 -0.35
CA THR A 109 -3.01 -0.41 -1.76
C THR A 109 -3.58 1.00 -1.91
N PHE A 110 -4.59 1.33 -1.11
CA PHE A 110 -5.18 2.67 -1.08
C PHE A 110 -4.15 3.74 -0.68
N ASN A 111 -3.40 3.52 0.41
CA ASN A 111 -2.39 4.49 0.86
C ASN A 111 -1.19 4.62 -0.09
N ARG A 112 -0.83 3.55 -0.81
CA ARG A 112 0.12 3.65 -1.92
C ARG A 112 -0.40 4.59 -3.01
N GLY A 113 -1.69 4.49 -3.35
CA GLY A 113 -2.37 5.43 -4.26
C GLY A 113 -2.26 6.88 -3.79
N ASN A 114 -2.51 7.13 -2.49
CA ASN A 114 -2.37 8.47 -1.89
C ASN A 114 -0.95 9.01 -2.02
N ALA A 115 0.06 8.18 -1.71
CA ALA A 115 1.46 8.59 -1.83
C ALA A 115 1.86 8.90 -3.28
N LEU A 116 1.41 8.09 -4.25
CA LEU A 116 1.63 8.33 -5.69
C LEU A 116 0.98 9.63 -6.17
N LEU A 117 -0.24 9.91 -5.71
CA LEU A 117 -0.95 11.12 -6.06
C LEU A 117 -0.21 12.37 -5.55
N MET A 118 0.31 12.32 -4.32
CA MET A 118 1.12 13.39 -3.73
C MET A 118 2.45 13.62 -4.47
N GLN A 119 2.97 12.62 -5.17
CA GLN A 119 4.15 12.75 -6.04
C GLN A 119 3.84 13.26 -7.45
N GLY A 120 2.58 13.55 -7.78
CA GLY A 120 2.20 13.94 -9.14
C GLY A 120 2.27 12.77 -10.13
N ARG A 121 2.04 11.53 -9.66
CA ARG A 121 1.97 10.30 -10.48
C ARG A 121 0.51 9.80 -10.56
N PRO A 122 -0.42 10.59 -11.13
CA PRO A 122 -1.85 10.26 -11.13
C PRO A 122 -2.16 8.96 -11.89
N GLU A 123 -1.40 8.63 -12.94
CA GLU A 123 -1.59 7.39 -13.71
C GLU A 123 -1.44 6.13 -12.85
N GLU A 124 -0.41 6.10 -12.00
CA GLU A 124 -0.17 4.97 -11.10
C GLU A 124 -1.11 5.00 -9.88
N ALA A 125 -1.50 6.20 -9.42
CA ALA A 125 -2.49 6.35 -8.36
C ALA A 125 -3.86 5.80 -8.77
N ILE A 126 -4.30 6.06 -10.01
CA ILE A 126 -5.53 5.50 -10.59
C ILE A 126 -5.53 3.96 -10.50
N GLN A 127 -4.43 3.31 -10.90
CA GLN A 127 -4.32 1.86 -10.84
C GLN A 127 -4.47 1.34 -9.40
N ALA A 128 -3.84 2.01 -8.44
CA ALA A 128 -3.94 1.66 -7.03
C ALA A 128 -5.36 1.84 -6.48
N TYR A 129 -6.03 2.96 -6.78
CA TYR A 129 -7.40 3.19 -6.32
C TYR A 129 -8.39 2.21 -6.92
N VAL A 130 -8.29 1.90 -8.21
CA VAL A 130 -9.17 0.90 -8.81
C VAL A 130 -8.90 -0.49 -8.24
N GLN A 131 -7.64 -0.86 -7.98
CA GLN A 131 -7.33 -2.10 -7.29
C GLN A 131 -7.97 -2.14 -5.88
N ALA A 132 -7.93 -1.04 -5.13
CA ALA A 132 -8.57 -0.95 -3.83
C ALA A 132 -10.11 -1.05 -3.92
N LEU A 133 -10.72 -0.41 -4.93
CA LEU A 133 -12.17 -0.44 -5.18
C LEU A 133 -12.69 -1.80 -5.66
N ARG A 134 -11.87 -2.58 -6.37
CA ARG A 134 -12.22 -3.98 -6.69
C ARG A 134 -12.37 -4.84 -5.44
N ALA A 135 -11.65 -4.51 -4.36
CA ALA A 135 -11.73 -5.22 -3.08
C ALA A 135 -12.85 -4.69 -2.17
N ARG A 136 -13.04 -3.36 -2.09
CA ARG A 136 -14.23 -2.73 -1.45
C ARG A 136 -14.86 -1.70 -2.40
N PRO A 137 -15.90 -2.10 -3.14
CA PRO A 137 -16.63 -1.23 -4.05
C PRO A 137 -17.30 -0.02 -3.37
N ASP A 138 -17.54 -0.10 -2.07
CA ASP A 138 -18.21 0.90 -1.24
C ASP A 138 -17.25 1.90 -0.56
N ASP A 139 -15.94 1.81 -0.81
CA ASP A 139 -14.94 2.73 -0.25
C ASP A 139 -15.04 4.13 -0.87
N THR A 140 -15.78 5.01 -0.20
CA THR A 140 -16.04 6.39 -0.66
C THR A 140 -14.77 7.23 -0.81
N ASP A 141 -13.78 7.04 0.05
CA ASP A 141 -12.51 7.76 -0.03
C ASP A 141 -11.71 7.34 -1.26
N ALA A 142 -11.70 6.04 -1.57
CA ALA A 142 -11.09 5.52 -2.79
C ALA A 142 -11.78 6.03 -4.06
N LYS A 143 -13.12 6.09 -4.11
CA LYS A 143 -13.87 6.68 -5.23
C LYS A 143 -13.50 8.15 -5.43
N ARG A 144 -13.51 8.93 -4.34
CA ARG A 144 -13.18 10.36 -4.37
C ARG A 144 -11.75 10.62 -4.82
N ASN A 145 -10.79 9.82 -4.34
CA ASN A 145 -9.40 9.99 -4.73
C ASN A 145 -9.14 9.52 -6.16
N LEU A 146 -9.87 8.52 -6.66
CA LEU A 146 -9.87 8.14 -8.07
C LEU A 146 -10.35 9.30 -8.97
N GLU A 147 -11.45 9.97 -8.60
CA GLU A 147 -11.94 11.17 -9.31
C GLU A 147 -10.91 12.29 -9.36
N ILE A 148 -10.23 12.55 -8.23
CA ILE A 148 -9.16 13.55 -8.16
C ILE A 148 -8.00 13.16 -9.08
N ALA A 149 -7.57 11.89 -9.04
CA ALA A 149 -6.47 11.40 -9.87
C ALA A 149 -6.78 11.48 -11.37
N LEU A 150 -8.01 11.13 -11.78
CA LEU A 150 -8.47 11.28 -13.17
C LEU A 150 -8.45 12.75 -13.62
N ARG A 151 -8.95 13.67 -12.78
CA ARG A 151 -8.92 15.11 -13.10
C ARG A 151 -7.50 15.66 -13.22
N LEU A 152 -6.58 15.24 -12.35
CA LEU A 152 -5.17 15.63 -12.44
C LEU A 152 -4.50 15.09 -13.70
N LEU A 153 -4.83 13.86 -14.11
CA LEU A 153 -4.36 13.28 -15.36
C LEU A 153 -4.85 14.10 -16.57
N ASP A 154 -6.12 14.49 -16.60
CA ASP A 154 -6.68 15.33 -17.66
C ASP A 154 -5.97 16.69 -17.77
N GLN A 155 -5.73 17.33 -16.61
CA GLN A 155 -5.01 18.60 -16.56
C GLN A 155 -3.59 18.47 -17.10
N LYS A 156 -2.85 17.44 -16.66
CA LYS A 156 -1.50 17.14 -17.12
C LYS A 156 -1.45 16.92 -18.64
N LYS A 157 -2.41 16.16 -19.20
CA LYS A 157 -2.53 15.94 -20.65
C LYS A 157 -2.82 17.22 -21.42
N LYS A 158 -3.74 18.06 -20.93
CA LYS A 158 -4.06 19.37 -21.54
C LYS A 158 -2.83 20.29 -21.57
N GLN A 159 -2.09 20.37 -20.45
CA GLN A 159 -0.86 21.15 -20.37
C GLN A 159 0.20 20.66 -21.37
N GLN A 160 0.41 19.34 -21.46
CA GLN A 160 1.34 18.76 -22.43
C GLN A 160 0.94 19.04 -23.89
N GLN A 161 -0.35 19.01 -24.20
CA GLN A 161 -0.82 19.35 -25.55
C GLN A 161 -0.62 20.83 -25.87
N GLN A 162 -0.89 21.73 -24.92
CA GLN A 162 -0.66 23.17 -25.10
C GLN A 162 0.83 23.48 -25.30
N GLN A 163 1.71 22.84 -24.53
CA GLN A 163 3.16 22.98 -24.68
C GLN A 163 3.61 22.55 -26.08
N LYS A 164 3.17 21.39 -26.56
CA LYS A 164 3.47 20.90 -27.92
C LYS A 164 2.98 21.86 -29.01
N GLN A 165 1.79 22.44 -28.84
CA GLN A 165 1.27 23.43 -29.79
C GLN A 165 2.07 24.73 -29.78
N GLN A 166 2.55 25.17 -28.61
CA GLN A 166 3.42 26.35 -28.50
C GLN A 166 4.79 26.09 -29.15
N GLU A 167 5.38 24.93 -28.91
CA GLU A 167 6.65 24.52 -29.53
C GLU A 167 6.55 24.48 -31.06
N GLN A 168 5.47 23.91 -31.61
CA GLN A 168 5.23 23.88 -33.07
C GLN A 168 5.03 25.28 -33.67
N LYS A 169 4.45 26.22 -32.92
CA LYS A 169 4.31 27.61 -33.38
C LYS A 169 5.64 28.37 -33.37
N GLN A 170 6.52 28.04 -32.43
CA GLN A 170 7.83 28.69 -32.30
C GLN A 170 8.85 28.15 -33.31
N ASP A 171 8.73 26.88 -33.70
CA ASP A 171 9.58 26.24 -34.70
C ASP A 171 8.76 25.25 -35.55
N PRO A 172 8.14 25.73 -36.66
CA PRO A 172 7.29 24.90 -37.52
C PRO A 172 8.03 23.75 -38.22
N ASN A 173 9.37 23.79 -38.23
CA ASN A 173 10.21 22.80 -38.91
C ASN A 173 10.85 21.78 -37.94
N LYS A 174 10.57 21.90 -36.64
CA LYS A 174 11.01 20.94 -35.62
C LYS A 174 10.24 19.63 -35.79
N ASN A 175 10.91 18.61 -36.33
CA ASN A 175 10.32 17.27 -36.49
C ASN A 175 10.05 16.64 -35.10
N PRO A 176 8.80 16.39 -34.68
CA PRO A 176 8.48 15.88 -33.35
C PRO A 176 8.97 14.44 -33.08
N GLN A 177 9.56 13.77 -34.08
CA GLN A 177 9.92 12.36 -34.05
C GLN A 177 11.42 12.06 -33.97
N GLN A 178 12.30 13.04 -33.71
CA GLN A 178 13.70 12.72 -33.41
C GLN A 178 13.89 12.50 -31.90
N PRO A 179 14.02 11.26 -31.41
CA PRO A 179 14.55 11.06 -30.08
C PRO A 179 15.97 11.63 -30.07
N GLN A 180 16.20 12.66 -29.26
CA GLN A 180 17.54 13.15 -28.97
C GLN A 180 18.31 11.98 -28.33
N GLN A 181 19.19 11.36 -29.11
CA GLN A 181 20.23 10.47 -28.61
C GLN A 181 21.27 11.35 -27.91
N GLY A 182 20.92 11.80 -26.71
CA GLY A 182 21.79 12.53 -25.80
C GLY A 182 21.93 11.71 -24.52
N ALA A 183 23.16 11.35 -24.20
CA ALA A 183 23.55 10.50 -23.07
C ALA A 183 22.82 10.84 -21.76
N GLY A 184 22.19 9.83 -21.15
CA GLY A 184 21.71 9.91 -19.78
C GLY A 184 20.50 9.02 -19.51
N GLY A 185 20.75 7.73 -19.20
CA GLY A 185 19.97 6.86 -18.29
C GLY A 185 18.44 6.91 -18.28
N GLY A 186 17.79 7.42 -19.32
CA GLY A 186 16.34 7.54 -19.40
C GLY A 186 15.74 6.15 -19.55
N ARG A 187 14.94 5.75 -18.57
CA ARG A 187 14.09 4.56 -18.67
C ARG A 187 13.35 4.65 -20.01
N PRO A 188 13.42 3.64 -20.89
CA PRO A 188 12.76 3.70 -22.20
C PRO A 188 11.27 3.97 -22.02
N PRO A 189 10.57 4.55 -23.03
CA PRO A 189 9.13 4.68 -22.99
C PRO A 189 8.59 3.29 -22.66
N GLN A 190 7.94 3.15 -21.50
CA GLN A 190 7.35 1.89 -21.12
C GLN A 190 6.34 1.57 -22.22
N GLN A 191 6.66 0.56 -23.04
CA GLN A 191 5.63 -0.16 -23.79
C GLN A 191 4.49 -0.38 -22.81
N LYS A 192 3.28 0.09 -23.15
CA LYS A 192 2.05 -0.19 -22.39
C LYS A 192 2.14 -1.65 -21.94
N LYS A 193 2.39 -1.89 -20.66
CA LYS A 193 2.52 -3.27 -20.20
C LYS A 193 1.13 -3.86 -20.36
N SER A 194 1.04 -5.01 -21.03
CA SER A 194 -0.19 -5.80 -21.08
C SER A 194 -0.69 -6.00 -19.65
N GLY A 195 -1.83 -5.39 -19.30
CA GLY A 195 -2.38 -5.39 -17.93
C GLY A 195 -2.41 -4.03 -17.22
N GLU A 196 -1.87 -2.96 -17.81
CA GLU A 196 -2.06 -1.59 -17.31
C GLU A 196 -3.48 -1.11 -17.60
N MET A 197 -4.22 -0.80 -16.54
CA MET A 197 -5.55 -0.23 -16.63
C MET A 197 -5.53 1.05 -17.46
N THR A 198 -6.40 1.12 -18.46
CA THR A 198 -6.59 2.33 -19.26
C THR A 198 -7.37 3.37 -18.46
N GLU A 199 -7.17 4.64 -18.80
CA GLU A 199 -7.97 5.73 -18.20
C GLU A 199 -9.46 5.51 -18.42
N GLU A 200 -9.84 5.03 -19.61
CA GLU A 200 -11.23 4.76 -19.96
C GLU A 200 -11.83 3.65 -19.08
N GLU A 201 -11.10 2.56 -18.88
CA GLU A 201 -11.50 1.48 -17.96
C GLU A 201 -11.67 2.01 -16.52
N ALA A 202 -10.77 2.87 -16.05
CA ALA A 202 -10.89 3.47 -14.72
C ALA A 202 -12.14 4.36 -14.58
N ARG A 203 -12.48 5.11 -15.63
CA ARG A 203 -13.72 5.92 -15.69
C ARG A 203 -14.96 5.04 -15.67
N GLN A 204 -14.97 3.97 -16.46
CA GLN A 204 -16.07 3.02 -16.50
C GLN A 204 -16.30 2.34 -15.15
N VAL A 205 -15.22 1.93 -14.46
CA VAL A 205 -15.32 1.37 -13.10
C VAL A 205 -15.96 2.37 -12.16
N LEU A 206 -15.47 3.61 -12.14
CA LEU A 206 -16.01 4.64 -11.25
C LEU A 206 -17.49 4.92 -11.55
N GLU A 207 -17.87 5.03 -12.83
CA GLU A 207 -19.24 5.28 -13.23
C GLU A 207 -20.17 4.14 -12.81
N ALA A 208 -19.77 2.88 -13.04
CA ALA A 208 -20.54 1.71 -12.62
C ALA A 208 -20.80 1.73 -11.11
N LEU A 209 -19.77 2.00 -10.30
CA LEU A 209 -19.91 2.09 -8.84
C LEU A 209 -20.86 3.20 -8.39
N GLN A 210 -20.85 4.35 -9.07
CA GLN A 210 -21.76 5.46 -8.79
C GLN A 210 -23.20 5.14 -9.18
N GLN A 211 -23.40 4.41 -10.29
CA GLN A 211 -24.73 3.97 -10.72
C GLN A 211 -25.33 2.98 -9.72
N GLU A 212 -24.56 1.97 -9.29
CA GLU A 212 -24.98 1.01 -8.27
C GLU A 212 -25.38 1.69 -6.97
N GLU A 213 -24.60 2.68 -6.51
CA GLU A 213 -24.91 3.47 -5.31
C GLU A 213 -26.24 4.22 -5.45
N LYS A 214 -26.47 4.89 -6.59
CA LYS A 214 -27.73 5.58 -6.89
C LYS A 214 -28.92 4.61 -6.92
N GLU A 215 -28.75 3.42 -7.49
CA GLU A 215 -29.79 2.40 -7.52
C GLU A 215 -30.09 1.85 -6.12
N GLY A 216 -29.06 1.60 -5.31
CA GLY A 216 -29.18 1.20 -3.91
C GLY A 216 -29.98 2.21 -3.10
N ILE A 217 -29.66 3.50 -3.24
CA ILE A 217 -30.40 4.60 -2.58
C ILE A 217 -31.87 4.61 -3.04
N LYS A 218 -32.14 4.49 -4.34
CA LYS A 218 -33.52 4.44 -4.87
C LYS A 218 -34.30 3.25 -4.33
N LYS A 219 -33.70 2.06 -4.29
CA LYS A 219 -34.32 0.83 -3.76
C LYS A 219 -34.63 0.99 -2.28
N HIS A 220 -33.68 1.50 -1.48
CA HIS A 220 -33.87 1.76 -0.06
C HIS A 220 -34.99 2.77 0.20
N ALA A 221 -35.03 3.87 -0.56
CA ALA A 221 -36.09 4.88 -0.46
C ALA A 221 -37.48 4.32 -0.81
N ARG A 222 -37.59 3.47 -1.84
CA ARG A 222 -38.86 2.79 -2.19
C ARG A 222 -39.30 1.79 -1.13
N GLY A 223 -38.37 1.04 -0.52
CA GLY A 223 -38.67 0.12 0.58
C GLY A 223 -39.25 0.85 1.80
N MET A 224 -38.64 1.97 2.19
CA MET A 224 -39.13 2.84 3.28
C MET A 224 -40.51 3.46 2.98
N ALA A 225 -40.84 3.70 1.71
CA ALA A 225 -42.15 4.21 1.31
C ALA A 225 -43.25 3.13 1.33
N GLY A 226 -42.91 1.87 1.03
CA GLY A 226 -43.85 0.74 1.02
C GLY A 226 -44.19 0.18 2.41
N ASP A 227 -43.33 0.39 3.41
CA ASP A 227 -43.53 -0.09 4.79
C ASP A 227 -44.38 0.88 5.64
N ARG A 228 -44.67 2.10 5.14
CA ARG A 228 -45.71 2.97 5.69
C ARG A 228 -47.09 2.49 5.25
N ARG A 229 -47.49 1.28 5.69
CA ARG A 229 -48.91 0.92 5.65
C ARG A 229 -49.65 1.84 6.63
N GLN A 230 -50.68 2.48 6.12
CA GLN A 230 -51.54 3.38 6.88
C GLN A 230 -52.06 2.64 8.13
N PRO A 231 -52.11 3.27 9.32
CA PRO A 231 -52.81 2.68 10.44
C PRO A 231 -54.27 2.50 10.04
N ASP A 232 -54.75 1.26 10.06
CA ASP A 232 -56.16 0.94 9.86
C ASP A 232 -56.96 1.79 10.87
N GLN A 233 -57.68 2.80 10.37
CA GLN A 233 -58.65 3.52 11.17
C GLN A 233 -59.91 2.67 11.25
N ASP A 234 -59.87 1.69 12.15
CA ASP A 234 -61.08 1.01 12.62
C ASP A 234 -61.80 1.97 13.59
N TRP A 235 -62.84 2.62 13.09
CA TRP A 235 -63.92 3.21 13.89
C TRP A 235 -65.23 2.48 13.61
#